data_AF-A0A940WEJ8-F1
#
_entry.id   AF-A0A940WEJ8-F1
#
_cell.length_a   1.000
_cell.length_b   1.000
_cell.length_c   1.000
_cell.angle_alpha   90.00
_cell.angle_beta   90.00
_cell.angle_gamma   90.00
#
_symmetry.space_group_name_H-M   'P 1'
#
loop_
_entity.id
_entity.type
_entity.pdbx_description
1 polymer ?
#
loop_
_entity_poly.entity_id
_entity_poly.type
_entity_poly.pdbx_seq_one_letter_code
_entity_poly.pdbx_strand_id
1 'polypeptide(L)'
;MNRFRKPLLRLASPRSRRGRSGGRRGFTLIELTIVLLLIGILAALAIYTYGMMINKARMTQAKTVLDHLAKTEAIFFSDNERYTDNVILLGFDPVKYPYYNVSVVLDNVAKNYTGIATGVGVMAGDLWTITKDGQPTQADNSVFR
;
A
#
# COMPACT_ATOMS: atom_id res chain seq x y z
N MET A 1 -49.02 -1.37 95.08
CA MET A 1 -48.51 -0.33 94.16
C MET A 1 -47.24 -0.86 93.51
N ASN A 2 -47.30 -1.05 92.20
CA ASN A 2 -46.39 -1.81 91.36
C ASN A 2 -45.20 -0.94 90.91
N ARG A 3 -43.94 -1.41 91.03
CA ARG A 3 -42.84 -0.99 90.12
C ARG A 3 -41.82 -2.11 89.91
N PHE A 4 -42.10 -2.94 88.91
CA PHE A 4 -41.15 -3.79 88.20
C PHE A 4 -39.94 -2.96 87.72
N ARG A 5 -38.72 -3.37 88.11
CA ARG A 5 -37.49 -2.97 87.40
C ARG A 5 -37.18 -4.04 86.34
N LYS A 6 -37.29 -3.67 85.07
CA LYS A 6 -36.92 -4.51 83.92
C LYS A 6 -35.38 -4.56 83.78
N PRO A 7 -34.77 -5.69 83.37
CA PRO A 7 -33.34 -5.76 83.12
C PRO A 7 -32.98 -5.18 81.75
N LEU A 8 -31.75 -4.67 81.63
CA LEU A 8 -31.20 -4.07 80.41
C LEU A 8 -30.98 -5.15 79.33
N LEU A 9 -31.81 -5.14 78.29
CA LEU A 9 -31.54 -5.89 77.05
C LEU A 9 -30.42 -5.18 76.28
N ARG A 10 -29.24 -5.81 76.24
CA ARG A 10 -28.10 -5.37 75.45
C ARG A 10 -28.41 -5.58 73.97
N LEU A 11 -28.56 -4.48 73.23
CA LEU A 11 -28.78 -4.48 71.79
C LEU A 11 -27.58 -5.16 71.10
N ALA A 12 -27.80 -6.34 70.51
CA ALA A 12 -26.83 -6.96 69.64
C ALA A 12 -26.71 -6.10 68.36
N SER A 13 -25.55 -5.50 68.15
CA SER A 13 -25.23 -4.75 66.94
C SER A 13 -25.20 -5.67 65.71
N PRO A 14 -25.73 -5.26 64.55
CA PRO A 14 -25.65 -6.06 63.33
C PRO A 14 -24.19 -6.18 62.87
N ARG A 15 -23.71 -7.41 62.66
CA ARG A 15 -22.44 -7.66 61.97
C ARG A 15 -22.60 -7.28 60.50
N SER A 16 -21.97 -6.19 60.09
CA SER A 16 -21.86 -5.81 58.68
C SER A 16 -21.09 -6.89 57.91
N ARG A 17 -21.79 -7.59 57.03
CA ARG A 17 -21.19 -8.52 56.07
C ARG A 17 -20.43 -7.66 55.05
N ARG A 18 -19.12 -7.51 55.24
CA ARG A 18 -18.24 -6.79 54.32
C ARG A 18 -18.15 -7.60 53.03
N GLY A 19 -18.83 -7.14 51.98
CA GLY A 19 -18.68 -7.67 50.63
C GLY A 19 -17.21 -7.58 50.23
N ARG A 20 -16.64 -8.71 49.77
CA ARG A 20 -15.31 -8.74 49.15
C ARG A 20 -15.36 -7.84 47.92
N SER A 21 -14.84 -6.63 48.05
CA SER A 21 -14.47 -5.80 46.91
C SER A 21 -13.44 -6.58 46.09
N GLY A 22 -13.85 -7.05 44.91
CA GLY A 22 -12.92 -7.59 43.92
C GLY A 22 -11.85 -6.54 43.66
N GLY A 23 -10.64 -6.80 44.14
CA GLY A 23 -9.51 -5.88 44.00
C GLY A 23 -9.30 -5.55 42.54
N ARG A 24 -9.20 -4.26 42.23
CA ARG A 24 -8.80 -3.79 40.89
C ARG A 24 -7.39 -4.33 40.64
N ARG A 25 -7.27 -5.30 39.74
CA ARG A 25 -5.98 -5.86 39.32
C ARG A 25 -5.26 -4.79 38.48
N GLY A 26 -4.09 -4.36 38.92
CA GLY A 26 -3.21 -3.49 38.14
C GLY A 26 -2.43 -4.31 37.10
N PHE A 27 -2.05 -3.66 36.00
CA PHE A 27 -1.18 -4.23 34.97
C PHE A 27 0.19 -4.59 35.54
N THR A 28 0.75 -5.70 35.07
CA THR A 28 2.10 -6.12 35.43
C THR A 28 3.14 -5.55 34.47
N LEU A 29 4.37 -5.31 34.95
CA LEU A 29 5.48 -4.90 34.07
C LEU A 29 5.77 -5.95 33.00
N ILE A 30 5.58 -7.24 33.32
CA ILE A 30 5.80 -8.33 32.39
C ILE A 30 4.81 -8.31 31.21
N GLU A 31 3.55 -7.95 31.46
CA GLU A 31 2.55 -7.73 30.38
C GLU A 31 3.02 -6.67 29.40
N LEU A 32 3.52 -5.53 29.90
CA LEU A 32 3.99 -4.45 29.03
C LEU A 32 5.24 -4.87 28.25
N THR A 33 6.16 -5.60 28.86
CA THR A 33 7.40 -6.02 28.19
C THR A 33 7.16 -7.02 27.06
N ILE A 34 6.22 -7.96 27.24
CA ILE A 34 5.87 -8.91 26.18
C ILE A 34 5.19 -8.17 25.02
N VAL A 35 4.32 -7.20 25.32
CA VAL A 35 3.66 -6.39 24.29
C VAL A 35 4.68 -5.59 23.47
N LEU A 36 5.65 -4.94 24.11
CA LEU A 36 6.72 -4.21 23.41
C LEU A 36 7.58 -5.13 22.55
N LEU A 37 7.92 -6.32 23.06
CA LEU A 37 8.63 -7.35 22.30
C LEU A 37 7.85 -7.78 21.05
N LEU A 38 6.55 -8.04 21.18
CA LEU A 38 5.69 -8.41 20.04
C LEU A 38 5.57 -7.29 19.01
N ILE A 39 5.38 -6.04 19.44
CA ILE A 39 5.31 -4.88 18.53
C ILE A 39 6.64 -4.70 17.80
N GLY A 40 7.78 -4.92 18.47
CA GLY A 40 9.10 -4.87 17.83
C GLY A 40 9.28 -5.90 16.72
N ILE A 41 8.82 -7.13 16.92
CA ILE A 41 8.85 -8.20 15.90
C ILE A 41 7.95 -7.85 14.71
N LEU A 42 6.72 -7.38 14.98
CA LEU A 42 5.78 -6.99 13.93
C LEU A 42 6.30 -5.79 13.11
N ALA A 43 6.93 -4.82 13.75
CA ALA A 43 7.52 -3.66 13.08
C ALA A 43 8.67 -4.06 12.13
N ALA A 44 9.52 -5.01 12.56
CA ALA A 44 10.61 -5.52 11.71
C ALA A 44 10.08 -6.22 10.44
N LEU A 45 9.02 -7.03 10.57
CA LEU A 45 8.38 -7.71 9.42
C LEU A 45 7.70 -6.73 8.44
N ALA A 46 7.11 -5.64 8.95
CA ALA A 46 6.46 -4.63 8.13
C ALA A 46 7.45 -3.92 7.19
N ILE A 47 8.68 -3.64 7.65
CA ILE A 47 9.71 -3.00 6.83
C ILE A 47 10.10 -3.88 5.64
N TYR A 48 10.28 -5.20 5.87
CA TYR A 48 10.69 -6.12 4.81
C TYR A 48 9.65 -6.25 3.68
N THR A 49 8.37 -6.27 4.03
CA THR A 49 7.29 -6.50 3.05
C THR A 49 6.98 -5.26 2.19
N TYR A 50 7.25 -4.06 2.69
CA TYR A 50 6.92 -2.80 2.02
C TYR A 50 7.68 -2.60 0.69
N GLY A 51 8.98 -2.92 0.65
CA GLY A 51 9.81 -2.73 -0.54
C GLY A 51 9.37 -3.59 -1.73
N MET A 52 9.02 -4.85 -1.49
CA MET A 52 8.54 -5.76 -2.54
C MET A 52 7.19 -5.32 -3.12
N MET A 53 6.30 -4.79 -2.28
CA MET A 53 5.00 -4.29 -2.72
C MET A 53 5.14 -3.08 -3.65
N ILE A 54 6.05 -2.15 -3.33
CA ILE A 54 6.32 -0.99 -4.18
C ILE A 54 6.86 -1.43 -5.54
N ASN A 55 7.88 -2.30 -5.57
CA ASN A 55 8.46 -2.76 -6.83
C ASN A 55 7.43 -3.46 -7.73
N LYS A 56 6.57 -4.30 -7.14
CA LYS A 56 5.45 -4.93 -7.86
C LYS A 56 4.47 -3.90 -8.39
N ALA A 57 4.14 -2.86 -7.61
CA ALA A 57 3.29 -1.77 -8.05
C ALA A 57 3.92 -1.00 -9.22
N ARG A 58 5.24 -0.72 -9.18
CA ARG A 58 5.98 -0.06 -10.28
C ARG A 58 5.86 -0.85 -11.58
N MET A 59 6.17 -2.14 -11.53
CA MET A 59 6.10 -3.06 -12.67
C MET A 59 4.70 -3.14 -13.26
N THR A 60 3.67 -3.27 -12.41
CA THR A 60 2.28 -3.34 -12.86
C THR A 60 1.85 -2.04 -13.54
N GLN A 61 2.22 -0.88 -12.98
CA GLN A 61 1.88 0.41 -13.58
C GLN A 61 2.53 0.60 -14.95
N ALA A 62 3.83 0.34 -15.08
CA ALA A 62 4.53 0.46 -16.35
C ALA A 62 3.90 -0.44 -17.44
N LYS A 63 3.66 -1.72 -17.10
CA LYS A 63 3.01 -2.68 -18.00
C LYS A 63 1.63 -2.20 -18.44
N THR A 64 0.81 -1.70 -17.50
CA THR A 64 -0.54 -1.21 -17.83
C THR A 64 -0.51 -0.03 -18.81
N VAL A 65 0.45 0.89 -18.63
CA VAL A 65 0.63 2.06 -19.50
C VAL A 65 1.08 1.63 -20.90
N LEU A 66 2.05 0.71 -20.99
CA LEU A 66 2.58 0.23 -22.27
C LEU A 66 1.59 -0.69 -23.01
N ASP A 67 0.81 -1.50 -22.30
CA ASP A 67 -0.27 -2.31 -22.89
C ASP A 67 -1.38 -1.41 -23.44
N HIS A 68 -1.70 -0.32 -22.76
CA HIS A 68 -2.63 0.68 -23.28
C HIS A 68 -2.07 1.31 -24.56
N LEU A 69 -0.79 1.66 -24.57
CA LEU A 69 -0.11 2.26 -25.72
C LEU A 69 -0.18 1.34 -26.95
N ALA A 70 0.16 0.06 -26.76
CA ALA A 70 0.14 -0.91 -27.84
C ALA A 70 -1.26 -1.09 -28.45
N LYS A 71 -2.30 -1.08 -27.62
CA LYS A 71 -3.70 -1.15 -28.09
C LYS A 71 -4.09 0.09 -28.88
N THR A 72 -3.76 1.28 -28.38
CA THR A 72 -4.09 2.54 -29.07
C THR A 72 -3.32 2.68 -30.37
N GLU A 73 -2.07 2.24 -30.43
CA GLU A 73 -1.27 2.20 -31.66
C GLU A 73 -1.85 1.22 -32.68
N ALA A 74 -2.30 0.04 -32.24
CA ALA A 74 -2.94 -0.93 -33.13
C ALA A 74 -4.24 -0.39 -33.74
N ILE A 75 -5.04 0.33 -32.95
CA ILE A 75 -6.25 1.01 -33.42
C ILE A 75 -5.87 2.11 -34.43
N PHE A 76 -4.93 2.98 -34.08
CA PHE A 76 -4.52 4.07 -34.96
C PHE A 76 -3.95 3.57 -36.29
N PHE A 77 -3.17 2.48 -36.26
CA PHE A 77 -2.64 1.83 -37.45
C PHE A 77 -3.74 1.25 -38.34
N SER A 78 -4.81 0.69 -37.76
CA SER A 78 -5.96 0.18 -38.52
C SER A 78 -6.62 1.27 -39.38
N ASP A 79 -6.61 2.51 -38.90
CA ASP A 79 -7.27 3.63 -39.58
C ASP A 79 -6.35 4.39 -40.53
N ASN A 80 -5.04 4.44 -40.24
CA ASN A 80 -4.08 5.32 -40.93
C ASN A 80 -2.98 4.59 -41.69
N GLU A 81 -2.95 3.25 -41.59
CA GLU A 81 -1.89 2.37 -42.08
C GLU A 81 -0.49 2.78 -41.60
N ARG A 82 -0.37 3.52 -40.50
CA ARG A 82 0.90 3.99 -39.94
C ARG A 82 0.75 4.17 -38.44
N TYR A 83 1.85 4.03 -37.71
CA TYR A 83 1.93 4.39 -36.30
C TYR A 83 2.19 5.89 -36.13
N THR A 84 2.06 6.40 -34.90
CA THR A 84 2.23 7.83 -34.60
C THR A 84 3.12 8.05 -33.38
N ASP A 85 3.99 9.04 -33.43
CA ASP A 85 4.77 9.48 -32.27
C ASP A 85 3.97 10.44 -31.36
N ASN A 86 2.81 10.89 -31.84
CA ASN A 86 1.96 11.82 -31.13
C ASN A 86 1.10 11.09 -30.09
N VAL A 87 1.65 10.97 -28.89
CA VAL A 87 1.00 10.34 -27.74
C VAL A 87 -0.32 11.01 -27.31
N ILE A 88 -0.54 12.28 -27.65
CA ILE A 88 -1.80 12.99 -27.37
C ILE A 88 -2.93 12.42 -28.25
N LEU A 89 -2.64 12.15 -29.53
CA LEU A 89 -3.60 11.47 -30.42
C LEU A 89 -3.93 10.05 -29.95
N LEU A 90 -3.00 9.40 -29.25
CA LEU A 90 -3.19 8.09 -28.62
C LEU A 90 -3.90 8.16 -27.26
N GLY A 91 -4.34 9.35 -26.82
CA GLY A 91 -5.09 9.52 -25.58
C GLY A 91 -4.24 9.46 -24.31
N PHE A 92 -2.93 9.71 -24.41
CA PHE A 92 -2.05 9.90 -23.27
C PHE A 92 -2.04 11.36 -22.84
N ASP A 93 -2.58 11.59 -21.65
CA ASP A 93 -2.52 12.86 -20.94
C ASP A 93 -1.63 12.69 -19.70
N PRO A 94 -0.62 13.56 -19.49
CA PRO A 94 0.19 13.57 -18.26
C PRO A 94 -0.64 13.59 -16.97
N VAL A 95 -1.84 14.19 -16.98
CA VAL A 95 -2.75 14.23 -15.82
C VAL A 95 -3.34 12.85 -15.52
N LYS A 96 -3.64 12.06 -16.57
CA LYS A 96 -4.20 10.71 -16.44
C LYS A 96 -3.14 9.69 -16.01
N TYR A 97 -1.89 9.91 -16.39
CA TYR A 97 -0.76 9.04 -16.08
C TYR A 97 0.33 9.77 -15.27
N PRO A 98 0.07 10.12 -13.99
CA PRO A 98 0.95 10.99 -13.21
C PRO A 98 2.29 10.33 -12.82
N TYR A 99 2.45 9.04 -13.07
CA TYR A 99 3.63 8.26 -12.68
C TYR A 99 4.56 7.91 -13.84
N TYR A 100 4.10 8.06 -15.08
CA TYR A 100 4.89 7.74 -16.28
C TYR A 100 4.64 8.74 -17.39
N ASN A 101 5.73 9.29 -17.92
CA ASN A 101 5.71 9.99 -19.20
C ASN A 101 5.92 8.99 -20.32
N VAL A 102 5.03 9.02 -21.32
CA VAL A 102 5.06 8.11 -22.47
C VAL A 102 5.58 8.85 -23.68
N SER A 103 6.47 8.21 -24.42
CA SER A 103 6.94 8.66 -25.74
C SER A 103 7.01 7.48 -26.69
N VAL A 104 6.95 7.76 -27.98
CA VAL A 104 7.01 6.75 -29.03
C VAL A 104 8.10 7.15 -30.01
N VAL A 105 8.94 6.19 -30.37
CA VAL A 105 9.95 6.33 -31.42
C VAL A 105 9.54 5.45 -32.59
N LEU A 106 9.42 6.05 -33.77
CA LEU A 106 9.04 5.36 -35.00
C LEU A 106 10.27 4.95 -35.82
N ASP A 107 10.10 3.94 -36.66
CA ASP A 107 11.03 3.73 -37.78
C ASP A 107 10.80 4.75 -38.91
N ASN A 108 11.70 4.80 -39.89
CA ASN A 108 11.66 5.78 -40.98
C ASN A 108 10.40 5.70 -41.88
N VAL A 109 9.58 4.65 -41.72
CA VAL A 109 8.38 4.41 -42.53
C VAL A 109 7.11 4.38 -41.66
N ALA A 110 7.22 4.61 -40.34
CA ALA A 110 6.13 4.53 -39.38
C ALA A 110 5.36 3.19 -39.43
N LYS A 111 6.06 2.09 -39.74
CA LYS A 111 5.54 0.71 -39.75
C LYS A 111 6.05 -0.11 -38.56
N ASN A 112 6.96 0.45 -37.77
CA ASN A 112 7.37 -0.08 -36.48
C ASN A 112 7.44 1.06 -35.47
N TYR A 113 7.23 0.72 -34.21
CA TYR A 113 7.37 1.67 -33.10
C TYR A 113 8.07 1.01 -31.90
N THR A 114 8.73 1.85 -31.12
CA THR A 114 9.20 1.55 -29.76
C THR A 114 8.53 2.54 -28.82
N GLY A 115 7.62 2.04 -27.98
CA GLY A 115 7.01 2.79 -26.91
C GLY A 115 7.93 2.83 -25.70
N ILE A 116 8.09 4.00 -25.09
CA ILE A 116 8.97 4.25 -23.95
C ILE A 116 8.14 4.88 -22.84
N ALA A 117 8.13 4.24 -21.66
CA ALA A 117 7.55 4.78 -20.43
C ALA A 117 8.68 5.15 -19.46
N THR A 118 8.83 6.45 -19.20
CA THR A 118 9.82 7.00 -18.26
C THR A 118 9.13 7.36 -16.96
N GLY A 119 9.55 6.76 -15.85
CA GLY A 119 8.95 7.00 -14.55
C GLY A 119 9.22 8.41 -14.02
N VAL A 120 8.22 9.00 -13.36
CA VAL A 120 8.29 10.33 -12.74
C VAL A 120 7.97 10.25 -11.24
N GLY A 121 8.45 11.24 -10.47
CA GLY A 121 8.23 11.31 -9.02
C GLY A 121 8.72 10.05 -8.29
N VAL A 122 7.82 9.33 -7.63
CA VAL A 122 8.13 8.08 -6.90
C VAL A 122 8.59 6.92 -7.81
N MET A 123 8.40 7.05 -9.13
CA MET A 123 8.85 6.11 -10.16
C MET A 123 10.12 6.61 -10.89
N ALA A 124 10.71 7.73 -10.47
CA ALA A 124 11.90 8.27 -11.12
C ALA A 124 13.05 7.23 -11.18
N GLY A 125 13.69 7.14 -12.35
CA GLY A 125 14.73 6.15 -12.65
C GLY A 125 14.21 4.82 -13.19
N ASP A 126 12.88 4.61 -13.23
CA ASP A 126 12.27 3.49 -13.92
C ASP A 126 12.12 3.80 -15.42
N LEU A 127 12.48 2.84 -16.28
CA LEU A 127 12.41 2.98 -17.73
C LEU A 127 11.93 1.66 -18.33
N TRP A 128 10.85 1.71 -19.08
CA TRP A 128 10.28 0.54 -19.74
C TRP A 128 10.10 0.79 -21.22
N THR A 129 10.31 -0.25 -22.01
CA THR A 129 10.18 -0.23 -23.46
C THR A 129 9.23 -1.33 -23.92
N ILE A 130 8.47 -1.06 -24.98
CA ILE A 130 7.70 -2.08 -25.69
C ILE A 130 7.88 -1.87 -27.20
N THR A 131 8.10 -2.96 -27.93
CA THR A 131 8.08 -2.97 -29.40
C THR A 131 6.73 -3.49 -29.89
N LYS A 132 6.36 -3.23 -31.15
CA LYS A 132 5.04 -3.61 -31.69
C LYS A 132 4.57 -5.06 -31.41
N ASP A 133 5.48 -6.04 -31.48
CA ASP A 133 5.18 -7.46 -31.24
C ASP A 133 5.79 -7.96 -29.92
N GLY A 134 6.37 -7.05 -29.14
CA GLY A 134 7.12 -7.37 -27.93
C GLY A 134 6.25 -7.44 -26.69
N GLN A 135 6.88 -7.80 -25.59
CA GLN A 135 6.33 -7.58 -24.26
C GLN A 135 7.01 -6.36 -23.64
N PRO A 136 6.36 -5.65 -22.70
CA PRO A 136 7.01 -4.62 -21.92
C PRO A 136 8.27 -5.17 -21.23
N THR A 137 9.42 -4.62 -21.59
CA THR A 137 10.71 -4.91 -20.98
C THR A 137 11.17 -3.71 -20.19
N GLN A 138 11.64 -3.94 -18.96
CA GLN A 138 12.34 -2.90 -18.22
C GLN A 138 13.72 -2.71 -18.86
N ALA A 139 14.10 -1.47 -19.14
CA ALA A 139 15.45 -1.17 -19.57
C ALA A 139 16.42 -1.57 -18.44
N ASP A 140 17.40 -2.40 -18.78
CA ASP A 140 18.36 -2.85 -17.79
C ASP A 140 19.34 -1.71 -17.47
N ASN A 141 19.10 -1.00 -16.37
CA ASN A 141 20.02 0.00 -15.83
C ASN A 141 21.17 -0.63 -15.01
N SER A 142 21.52 -1.90 -15.25
CA SER A 142 22.56 -2.64 -14.51
C SER A 142 24.00 -2.21 -14.78
N VAL A 143 24.26 -1.23 -15.65
CA VAL A 143 25.64 -0.79 -15.96
C VAL A 143 26.32 -0.08 -14.78
N PHE A 144 25.58 0.38 -13.76
CA PHE A 144 26.14 1.11 -12.61
C PHE A 144 25.47 0.80 -11.26
N ARG A 145 25.47 -0.47 -10.82
CA ARG A 145 25.21 -0.82 -9.41
C ARG A 145 26.23 -1.79 -8.86
#